data_AF-W2VMK2-F1
#
_entry.id   AF-W2VMK2-F1
#
_cell.length_a   1.000
_cell.length_b   1.000
_cell.length_c   1.000
_cell.angle_alpha   90.00
_cell.angle_beta   90.00
_cell.angle_gamma   90.00
#
_symmetry.space_group_name_H-M   'P 1'
#
loop_
_entity.id
_entity.type
_entity.pdbx_description
1 polymer ?
#
loop_
_entity_poly.entity_id
_entity_poly.type
_entity_poly.pdbx_seq_one_letter_code
_entity_poly.pdbx_strand_id
1 'polypeptide(L)'
;MIPQRSSPDLLAKSWQSFVERIGSKPEKWLRNLRDHKTHFPEYSLDGAKVRIHLQSIRESIRCCLRQEHKCPTCYGDSPRASGATRKGENGRISSELYFMMRRFEHRWKEHVTECKAAADLAKLGEDCAELYLAQVDQVWIEE
;
A
#
# COMPACT_ATOMS: atom_id res chain seq x y z
N MET A 1 17.96 9.50 -11.60
CA MET A 1 18.32 8.25 -10.90
C MET A 1 17.72 7.09 -11.70
N ILE A 2 18.57 6.21 -12.24
CA ILE A 2 18.12 4.99 -12.93
C ILE A 2 17.74 3.97 -11.82
N PRO A 3 16.58 3.31 -11.87
CA PRO A 3 16.24 2.30 -10.87
C PRO A 3 17.29 1.17 -10.95
N GLN A 4 17.95 0.87 -9.83
CA GLN A 4 18.79 -0.32 -9.75
C GLN A 4 17.91 -1.54 -10.04
N ARG A 5 18.19 -2.22 -11.15
CA ARG A 5 17.58 -3.53 -11.43
C ARG A 5 18.02 -4.49 -10.32
N SER A 6 17.06 -5.21 -9.74
CA SER A 6 17.36 -6.27 -8.77
C SER A 6 18.38 -7.24 -9.38
N SER A 7 19.46 -7.54 -8.64
CA SER A 7 20.43 -8.55 -9.05
C SER A 7 19.70 -9.88 -9.36
N PRO A 8 20.13 -10.63 -10.40
CA PRO A 8 19.62 -11.97 -10.68
C PRO A 8 19.56 -12.87 -9.44
N ASP A 9 20.53 -12.74 -8.52
CA ASP A 9 20.60 -13.52 -7.29
C ASP A 9 19.49 -13.17 -6.29
N LEU A 10 19.08 -11.89 -6.24
CA LEU A 10 17.97 -11.45 -5.38
C LEU A 10 16.63 -12.00 -5.88
N LEU A 11 16.48 -12.08 -7.21
CA LEU A 11 15.30 -12.69 -7.83
C LEU A 11 15.28 -14.20 -7.57
N ALA A 12 16.42 -14.88 -7.70
CA ALA A 12 16.54 -16.31 -7.43
C ALA A 12 16.22 -16.66 -5.97
N LYS A 13 16.75 -15.90 -5.00
CA LYS A 13 16.44 -16.07 -3.57
C LYS A 13 14.96 -15.85 -3.26
N SER A 14 14.37 -14.81 -3.83
CA SER A 14 12.94 -14.53 -3.65
C SER A 14 12.07 -15.66 -4.23
N TRP A 15 12.47 -16.20 -5.38
CA TRP A 15 11.79 -17.34 -6.01
C TRP A 15 11.90 -18.62 -5.17
N GLN A 16 13.09 -18.94 -4.67
CA GLN A 16 13.29 -20.10 -3.79
C GLN A 16 12.44 -20.02 -2.53
N SER A 17 12.44 -18.87 -1.86
CA SER A 17 11.63 -18.66 -0.64
C SER A 17 10.13 -18.77 -0.92
N PHE A 18 9.68 -18.32 -2.10
CA PHE A 18 8.31 -18.51 -2.56
C PHE A 18 7.97 -20.00 -2.77
N VAL A 19 8.84 -20.73 -3.46
CA VAL A 19 8.67 -22.18 -3.73
C VAL A 19 8.64 -22.98 -2.42
N GLU A 20 9.52 -22.69 -1.47
CA GLU A 20 9.53 -23.34 -0.15
C GLU A 20 8.22 -23.10 0.63
N ARG A 21 7.74 -21.84 0.62
CA ARG A 21 6.48 -21.47 1.27
C ARG A 21 5.27 -22.17 0.65
N ILE A 22 5.24 -22.36 -0.66
CA ILE A 22 4.14 -23.05 -1.36
C ILE A 22 4.25 -24.57 -1.22
N GLY A 23 5.45 -25.13 -1.38
CA GLY A 23 5.69 -26.57 -1.48
C GLY A 23 5.21 -27.36 -0.26
N SER A 24 5.18 -26.73 0.92
CA SER A 24 4.71 -27.39 2.15
C SER A 24 3.19 -27.66 2.17
N LYS A 25 2.36 -26.76 1.61
CA LYS A 25 0.88 -26.87 1.61
C LYS A 25 0.26 -26.12 0.41
N PRO A 26 0.48 -26.59 -0.83
CA PRO A 26 0.08 -25.87 -2.03
C PRO A 26 -1.44 -25.61 -2.10
N GLU A 27 -2.26 -26.58 -1.69
CA GLU A 27 -3.72 -26.43 -1.70
C GLU A 27 -4.23 -25.38 -0.71
N LYS A 28 -3.63 -25.31 0.49
CA LYS A 28 -3.97 -24.27 1.47
C LYS A 28 -3.58 -22.90 0.94
N TRP A 29 -2.40 -22.81 0.32
CA TRP A 29 -1.93 -21.58 -0.29
C TRP A 29 -2.84 -21.13 -1.45
N LEU A 30 -3.26 -22.03 -2.34
CA LEU A 30 -4.18 -21.74 -3.45
C LEU A 30 -5.58 -21.34 -2.98
N ARG A 31 -6.08 -21.91 -1.88
CA ARG A 31 -7.32 -21.45 -1.24
C ARG A 31 -7.17 -20.04 -0.70
N ASN A 32 -6.12 -19.78 0.09
CA ASN A 32 -5.84 -18.44 0.61
C ASN A 32 -5.64 -17.42 -0.52
N LEU A 33 -4.98 -17.79 -1.62
CA LEU A 33 -4.82 -16.93 -2.78
C LEU A 33 -6.17 -16.60 -3.42
N ARG A 34 -7.07 -17.58 -3.55
CA ARG A 34 -8.42 -17.36 -4.06
C ARG A 34 -9.21 -16.43 -3.15
N ASP A 35 -9.18 -16.67 -1.84
CA ASP A 35 -9.86 -15.83 -0.86
C ASP A 35 -9.32 -14.40 -0.89
N HIS A 36 -8.00 -14.24 -0.89
CA HIS A 36 -7.37 -12.94 -1.07
C HIS A 36 -7.75 -12.32 -2.40
N LYS A 37 -7.73 -13.03 -3.53
CA LYS A 37 -8.10 -12.47 -4.84
C LYS A 37 -9.54 -11.94 -4.85
N THR A 38 -10.46 -12.63 -4.18
CA THR A 38 -11.87 -12.22 -4.08
C THR A 38 -12.05 -10.96 -3.23
N HIS A 39 -11.35 -10.86 -2.10
CA HIS A 39 -11.56 -9.80 -1.12
C HIS A 39 -10.58 -8.62 -1.27
N PHE A 40 -9.40 -8.85 -1.85
CA PHE A 40 -8.34 -7.85 -2.02
C PHE A 40 -8.82 -6.57 -2.69
N PRO A 41 -9.59 -6.61 -3.81
CA PRO A 41 -10.04 -5.40 -4.49
C PRO A 41 -10.94 -4.49 -3.63
N GLU A 42 -11.64 -5.07 -2.65
CA GLU A 42 -12.59 -4.36 -1.79
C GLU A 42 -11.94 -3.91 -0.48
N TYR A 43 -11.17 -4.78 0.17
CA TYR A 43 -10.67 -4.55 1.53
C TYR A 43 -9.22 -4.03 1.59
N SER A 44 -8.43 -4.14 0.50
CA SER A 44 -7.09 -3.55 0.44
C SER A 44 -7.09 -2.18 -0.24
N LEU A 45 -6.27 -1.25 0.25
CA LEU A 45 -6.00 0.02 -0.45
C LEU A 45 -5.34 -0.23 -1.81
N ASP A 46 -4.41 -1.18 -1.89
CA ASP A 46 -3.78 -1.53 -3.16
C ASP A 46 -4.76 -2.20 -4.12
N GLY A 47 -5.69 -3.00 -3.59
CA GLY A 47 -6.80 -3.53 -4.38
C GLY A 47 -7.68 -2.42 -4.97
N ALA A 48 -8.05 -1.43 -4.15
CA ALA A 48 -8.79 -0.27 -4.62
C ALA A 48 -8.02 0.53 -5.68
N LYS A 49 -6.70 0.71 -5.50
CA LYS A 49 -5.83 1.35 -6.50
C LYS A 49 -5.85 0.60 -7.84
N VAL A 50 -5.70 -0.73 -7.81
CA VAL A 50 -5.75 -1.56 -9.02
C VAL A 50 -7.11 -1.43 -9.72
N ARG A 51 -8.22 -1.45 -8.97
CA ARG A 51 -9.56 -1.27 -9.56
C ARG A 51 -9.71 0.08 -10.25
N ILE A 52 -9.30 1.18 -9.60
CA ILE A 52 -9.36 2.52 -10.19
C ILE A 52 -8.53 2.58 -11.48
N HIS A 53 -7.32 2.01 -11.46
CA HIS A 53 -6.47 1.95 -12.63
C HIS A 53 -7.14 1.22 -13.80
N LEU A 54 -7.65 0.00 -13.55
CA LEU A 54 -8.32 -0.80 -14.57
C LEU A 54 -9.57 -0.10 -15.11
N GLN A 55 -10.35 0.53 -14.25
CA GLN A 55 -11.53 1.28 -14.67
C GLN A 55 -11.16 2.52 -15.50
N SER A 56 -10.09 3.24 -15.12
CA SER A 56 -9.59 4.36 -15.92
C SER A 56 -9.25 3.91 -17.35
N ILE A 57 -8.57 2.76 -17.50
CA ILE A 57 -8.23 2.18 -18.81
C ILE A 57 -9.49 1.79 -19.60
N ARG A 58 -10.47 1.16 -18.94
CA ARG A 58 -11.75 0.80 -19.58
C ARG A 58 -12.48 2.01 -20.16
N GLU A 59 -12.37 3.15 -19.49
CA GLU A 59 -12.94 4.42 -19.95
C GLU A 59 -12.04 5.16 -20.96
N SER A 60 -10.91 4.56 -21.37
CA SER A 60 -9.91 5.15 -22.26
C SER A 60 -9.28 6.43 -21.71
N ILE A 61 -9.06 6.48 -20.40
CA ILE A 61 -8.51 7.63 -19.68
C ILE A 61 -7.21 7.21 -18.99
N ARG A 62 -6.29 8.17 -18.84
CA ARG A 62 -5.10 7.98 -18.00
C ARG A 62 -5.52 7.62 -16.58
N CYS A 63 -4.65 6.92 -15.85
CA CYS A 63 -4.94 6.51 -14.48
C CYS A 63 -5.37 7.71 -13.60
N CYS A 64 -6.55 7.60 -13.01
CA CYS A 64 -7.12 8.64 -12.15
C CYS A 64 -6.51 8.70 -10.74
N LEU A 65 -5.70 7.71 -10.35
CA LEU A 65 -4.94 7.81 -9.10
C LEU A 65 -3.93 8.95 -9.18
N ARG A 66 -3.82 9.67 -8.07
CA ARG A 66 -2.77 10.66 -7.89
C ARG A 66 -1.40 10.00 -7.74
N GLN A 67 -0.34 10.75 -8.04
CA GLN A 67 1.02 10.19 -8.10
C GLN A 67 1.52 9.82 -6.70
N GLU A 68 1.14 10.60 -5.69
CA GLU A 68 1.42 10.35 -4.28
C GLU A 68 0.88 9.00 -3.77
N HIS A 69 -0.21 8.49 -4.35
CA HIS A 69 -0.82 7.22 -3.93
C HIS A 69 -0.09 5.99 -4.47
N LYS A 70 0.95 6.16 -5.32
CA LYS A 70 1.78 5.09 -5.90
C LYS A 70 0.95 3.92 -6.43
N CYS A 71 0.32 4.13 -7.60
CA CYS A 71 -0.41 3.06 -8.28
C CYS A 71 0.52 1.86 -8.57
N PRO A 72 0.18 0.63 -8.14
CA PRO A 72 1.05 -0.53 -8.28
C PRO A 72 1.22 -0.98 -9.74
N THR A 73 0.32 -0.56 -10.63
CA THR A 73 0.30 -0.97 -12.04
C THR A 73 0.97 0.02 -12.99
N CYS A 74 1.16 1.27 -12.56
CA CYS A 74 1.77 2.30 -13.40
C CYS A 74 3.26 2.46 -13.07
N TYR A 75 4.05 2.79 -14.07
CA TYR A 75 5.42 3.26 -13.85
C TYR A 75 5.41 4.61 -13.09
N GLY A 76 6.51 4.89 -12.39
CA GLY A 76 6.62 6.06 -11.52
C GLY A 76 6.48 7.40 -12.26
N ASP A 77 6.89 7.44 -13.52
CA ASP A 77 6.85 8.56 -14.46
C ASP A 77 5.59 8.56 -15.36
N SER A 78 4.71 7.55 -15.24
CA SER A 78 3.52 7.47 -16.06
C SER A 78 2.60 8.69 -15.84
N PRO A 79 2.20 9.39 -16.91
CA PRO A 79 1.34 10.57 -16.79
C PRO A 79 -0.03 10.18 -16.24
N ARG A 80 -0.52 10.96 -15.28
CA ARG A 80 -1.82 10.75 -14.61
C ARG A 80 -2.93 11.55 -15.26
N ALA A 81 -4.17 11.20 -14.95
CA ALA A 81 -5.31 12.04 -15.31
C ALA A 81 -5.19 13.42 -14.66
N SER A 82 -5.65 14.44 -15.37
CA SER A 82 -5.66 15.81 -14.86
C SER A 82 -6.58 15.96 -13.63
N GLY A 83 -6.39 17.02 -12.85
CA GLY A 83 -7.30 17.38 -11.75
C GLY A 83 -8.76 17.50 -12.20
N ALA A 84 -9.01 18.18 -13.32
CA ALA A 84 -10.35 18.36 -13.88
C ALA A 84 -11.02 17.02 -14.22
N THR A 85 -10.28 16.12 -14.88
CA THR A 85 -10.77 14.77 -15.22
C THR A 85 -11.16 13.98 -13.96
N ARG A 86 -10.33 14.00 -12.90
CA ARG A 86 -10.59 13.27 -11.65
C ARG A 86 -11.82 13.76 -10.89
N LYS A 87 -12.15 15.05 -11.02
CA LYS A 87 -13.34 15.64 -10.41
C LYS A 87 -14.62 15.33 -11.17
N GLY A 88 -14.54 14.66 -12.33
CA GLY A 88 -15.69 14.47 -13.20
C GLY A 88 -16.19 15.78 -13.83
N GLU A 89 -15.38 16.84 -13.81
CA GLU A 89 -15.74 18.10 -14.48
C GLU A 89 -15.97 17.81 -15.96
N ASN A 90 -17.14 18.21 -16.46
CA ASN A 90 -17.60 18.03 -17.84
C ASN A 90 -17.88 16.58 -18.28
N GLY A 91 -18.18 15.67 -17.34
CA GLY A 91 -18.60 14.29 -17.68
C GLY A 91 -17.50 13.41 -18.27
N ARG A 92 -16.23 13.77 -18.04
CA ARG A 92 -15.07 13.06 -18.60
C ARG A 92 -14.85 11.65 -18.05
N ILE A 93 -15.37 11.33 -16.88
CA ILE A 93 -15.31 9.99 -16.26
C ILE A 93 -16.72 9.54 -15.92
N SER A 94 -16.93 8.24 -15.86
CA SER A 94 -18.19 7.68 -15.40
C SER A 94 -18.46 8.01 -13.93
N SER A 95 -19.74 7.94 -13.53
CA SER A 95 -20.13 8.00 -12.13
C SER A 95 -19.47 6.89 -11.31
N GLU A 96 -19.30 5.69 -11.89
CA GLU A 96 -18.62 4.56 -11.25
C GLU A 96 -17.18 4.94 -10.87
N LEU A 97 -16.37 5.41 -11.83
CA LEU A 97 -14.98 5.80 -11.58
C LEU A 97 -14.88 6.98 -10.60
N TYR A 98 -15.81 7.93 -10.69
CA TYR A 98 -15.90 9.04 -9.74
C TYR A 98 -16.15 8.54 -8.30
N PHE A 99 -17.12 7.64 -8.10
CA PHE A 99 -17.41 7.08 -6.77
C PHE A 99 -16.27 6.20 -6.25
N MET A 100 -15.62 5.43 -7.11
CA MET A 100 -14.43 4.65 -6.74
C MET A 100 -13.32 5.55 -6.21
N MET A 101 -13.04 6.66 -6.90
CA MET A 101 -12.05 7.66 -6.45
C MET A 101 -12.43 8.28 -5.11
N ARG A 102 -13.68 8.69 -4.92
CA ARG A 102 -14.17 9.27 -3.65
C ARG A 102 -14.07 8.30 -2.48
N ARG A 103 -14.48 7.03 -2.67
CA ARG A 103 -14.37 5.98 -1.64
C ARG A 103 -12.91 5.70 -1.29
N PHE A 104 -12.03 5.67 -2.29
CA PHE A 104 -10.60 5.49 -2.05
C PHE A 104 -10.00 6.66 -1.25
N GLU A 105 -10.28 7.91 -1.61
CA GLU A 105 -9.76 9.09 -0.91
C GLU A 105 -10.20 9.14 0.57
N HIS A 106 -11.43 8.69 0.87
CA HIS A 106 -11.91 8.54 2.25
C HIS A 106 -11.06 7.51 3.03
N ARG A 107 -10.97 6.29 2.49
CA ARG A 107 -10.21 5.20 3.10
C ARG A 107 -8.72 5.52 3.25
N TRP A 108 -8.15 6.27 2.31
CA TRP A 108 -6.77 6.71 2.37
C TRP A 108 -6.54 7.66 3.55
N LYS A 109 -7.47 8.60 3.80
CA LYS A 109 -7.38 9.50 4.97
C LYS A 109 -7.47 8.75 6.29
N GLU A 110 -8.38 7.77 6.38
CA GLU A 110 -8.49 6.90 7.56
C GLU A 110 -7.17 6.17 7.80
N HIS A 111 -6.63 5.52 6.78
CA HIS A 111 -5.35 4.81 6.86
C HIS A 111 -4.18 5.70 7.27
N VAL A 112 -4.06 6.90 6.70
CA VAL A 112 -3.02 7.86 7.10
C VAL A 112 -3.16 8.26 8.57
N THR A 113 -4.38 8.38 9.07
CA THR A 113 -4.65 8.71 10.48
C THR A 113 -4.27 7.56 11.40
N GLU A 114 -4.63 6.33 11.04
CA GLU A 114 -4.24 5.11 11.76
C GLU A 114 -2.72 4.92 11.79
N CYS A 115 -2.03 5.13 10.66
CA CYS A 115 -0.57 5.03 10.58
C CYS A 115 0.11 6.09 11.46
N LYS A 116 -0.41 7.32 11.51
CA LYS A 116 0.11 8.36 12.41
C LYS A 116 -0.07 7.97 13.87
N ALA A 117 -1.27 7.55 14.26
CA ALA A 117 -1.54 7.11 15.63
C ALA A 117 -0.64 5.93 16.04
N ALA A 118 -0.42 4.97 15.15
CA ALA A 118 0.50 3.85 15.39
C ALA A 118 1.96 4.30 15.54
N ALA A 119 2.40 5.26 14.73
CA ALA A 119 3.75 5.83 14.83
C ALA A 119 3.93 6.62 16.14
N ASP A 120 2.93 7.41 16.54
CA ASP A 120 2.95 8.16 17.80
C ASP A 120 3.00 7.20 19.01
N LEU A 121 2.25 6.09 18.98
CA LEU A 121 2.31 5.04 20.00
C LEU A 121 3.66 4.32 20.03
N ALA A 122 4.25 4.01 18.88
CA ALA A 122 5.57 3.39 18.81
C ALA A 122 6.64 4.31 19.43
N LYS A 123 6.58 5.60 19.11
CA LYS A 123 7.48 6.60 19.68
C LYS A 123 7.33 6.71 21.20
N LEU A 124 6.10 6.73 21.72
CA LEU A 124 5.87 6.70 23.17
C LEU A 124 6.46 5.44 23.82
N GLY A 125 6.41 4.30 23.14
CA GLY A 125 7.05 3.06 23.61
C GLY A 125 8.58 3.16 23.67
N GLU A 126 9.20 3.77 22.65
CA GLU A 126 10.65 4.05 22.63
C GLU A 126 11.04 5.04 23.73
N ASP A 127 10.33 6.16 23.86
CA ASP A 127 10.57 7.18 24.88
C ASP A 127 10.44 6.58 26.31
N CYS A 128 9.45 5.70 26.54
CA CYS A 128 9.29 4.99 27.82
C CYS A 128 10.42 3.99 28.08
N ALA A 129 10.90 3.29 27.06
CA ALA A 129 12.01 2.36 27.19
C ALA A 129 13.33 3.10 27.52
N GLU A 130 13.57 4.26 26.90
CA GLU A 130 14.71 5.12 27.21
C GLU A 130 14.66 5.65 28.64
N LEU A 131 13.49 6.10 29.12
CA LEU A 131 13.29 6.55 30.50
C LEU A 131 13.53 5.43 31.53
N TYR A 132 13.07 4.21 31.23
CA TYR A 132 13.28 3.06 32.11
C TYR A 132 14.75 2.67 32.21
N LEU A 133 15.47 2.65 31.08
CA LEU A 133 16.92 2.40 31.05
C LEU A 133 17.70 3.46 31.85
N ALA A 134 17.35 4.74 31.70
CA ALA A 134 17.97 5.83 32.44
C ALA A 134 17.72 5.75 33.96
N GLN A 135 16.54 5.26 34.39
CA GLN A 135 16.25 5.02 35.81
C GLN A 135 17.04 3.84 36.38
N VAL A 136 17.21 2.75 35.62
CA VAL A 136 18.02 1.61 36.06
C VAL A 136 19.47 2.05 36.27
N ASP A 137 20.03 2.84 35.34
CA ASP A 137 21.41 3.34 35.46
C ASP A 137 21.64 4.26 36.67
N GLN A 138 20.62 5.00 37.13
CA GLN A 138 20.72 5.81 38.35
C GLN A 138 20.74 4.98 39.64
N VAL A 139 20.08 3.83 39.68
CA VAL A 139 19.99 2.97 40.87
C VAL A 139 21.30 2.20 41.15
N TRP A 140 22.16 2.04 40.14
CA TRP A 140 23.47 1.40 40.32
C TRP A 140 24.60 2.36 40.76
N ILE A 141 24.32 3.66 40.90
CA ILE A 141 25.28 4.69 41.31
C ILE A 141 24.89 5.21 42.71
N GLU A 142 24.81 4.31 43.70
CA GLU A 142 24.87 4.69 45.12
C GLU A 142 25.78 3.67 45.84
N GLU A 143 27.05 4.03 46.04
CA GLU A 143 28.00 3.43 47.01
C GLU A 143 28.20 4.39 48.19
#